data_AF-A0A2S8D8G1-F1
#
_entry.id   AF-A0A2S8D8G1-F1
#
_cell.length_a   1.000
_cell.length_b   1.000
_cell.length_c   1.000
_cell.angle_alpha   90.00
_cell.angle_beta   90.00
_cell.angle_gamma   90.00
#
_symmetry.space_group_name_H-M   'P 1'
#
loop_
_entity.id
_entity.type
_entity.pdbx_description
1 polymer ?
#
loop_
_entity_poly.entity_id
_entity_poly.type
_entity_poly.pdbx_seq_one_letter_code
_entity_poly.pdbx_strand_id
1 'polypeptide(L)' 'MYVCLCNGVSDKKIRQAVRQFHPQSFQQLRKFIPVGNQCGKCIRAAREGSA' A
#
# COMPACT_ATOMS: atom_id res chain seq x y z
N MET A 1 -2.21 -7.24 9.80
CA MET A 1 -3.53 -7.15 9.15
C MET A 1 -3.38 -7.04 7.64
N TYR A 2 -4.32 -7.60 6.86
CA TYR A 2 -4.41 -7.33 5.42
C TYR A 2 -5.09 -5.98 5.18
N VAL A 3 -4.44 -5.12 4.40
CA VAL A 3 -4.97 -3.82 4.01
C VAL A 3 -5.66 -3.92 2.66
N CYS A 4 -5.09 -4.64 1.69
CA CYS A 4 -5.72 -4.92 0.40
C CYS A 4 -6.02 -6.42 0.27
N LEU A 5 -7.30 -6.80 0.28
CA LEU A 5 -7.72 -8.19 0.10
C LEU A 5 -7.58 -8.66 -1.35
N CYS A 6 -7.93 -7.79 -2.31
CA CYS A 6 -7.81 -8.08 -3.75
C CYS A 6 -6.44 -8.61 -4.17
N ASN A 7 -5.37 -8.01 -3.62
CA ASN A 7 -4.00 -8.31 -4.02
C ASN A 7 -3.16 -8.86 -2.85
N GLY A 8 -3.80 -9.29 -1.75
CA GLY A 8 -3.11 -9.85 -0.59
C GLY A 8 -2.02 -8.95 0.00
N VAL A 9 -2.25 -7.62 0.07
CA VAL A 9 -1.26 -6.69 0.63
C VAL A 9 -1.52 -6.49 2.12
N SER A 10 -0.51 -6.80 2.94
CA SER A 10 -0.54 -6.58 4.39
C SER A 10 0.06 -5.23 4.77
N ASP A 11 -0.32 -4.74 5.95
CA ASP A 11 0.28 -3.53 6.55
C ASP A 11 1.81 -3.65 6.65
N LYS A 12 2.33 -4.82 7.04
CA LYS A 12 3.78 -5.08 7.08
C LYS A 12 4.45 -4.84 5.71
N LYS A 13 3.80 -5.27 4.63
CA LYS A 13 4.30 -5.10 3.26
C LYS A 13 4.29 -3.63 2.82
N ILE A 14 3.29 -2.87 3.24
CA ILE A 14 3.23 -1.41 3.02
C ILE A 14 4.39 -0.73 3.74
N ARG A 15 4.55 -0.96 5.05
CA ARG A 15 5.61 -0.36 5.85
C ARG A 15 7.01 -0.72 5.36
N GLN A 16 7.21 -1.96 4.92
CA GLN A 16 8.47 -2.39 4.32
C GLN A 16 8.76 -1.63 3.02
N ALA A 17 7.77 -1.50 2.13
CA ALA A 17 7.94 -0.75 0.89
C ALA A 17 8.21 0.75 1.15
N VAL A 18 7.56 1.34 2.15
CA VAL A 18 7.83 2.73 2.55
C VAL A 18 9.26 2.90 3.03
N ARG A 19 9.74 2.05 3.94
CA ARG A 19 11.12 2.10 4.45
C ARG A 19 12.17 1.79 3.39
N GLN A 20 11.88 0.90 2.45
CA GLN A 20 12.84 0.48 1.44
C GLN A 20 12.96 1.49 0.29
N PHE A 21 11.83 2.01 -0.20
CA PHE A 21 11.78 2.81 -1.42
C PHE A 21 11.53 4.30 -1.18
N HIS A 22 11.23 4.72 0.04
CA HIS A 22 10.94 6.11 0.42
C HIS A 22 10.00 6.84 -0.56
N PRO A 23 8.84 6.24 -0.91
CA PRO A 23 7.90 6.84 -1.86
C PRO A 23 7.39 8.18 -1.31
N GLN A 24 7.43 9.22 -2.13
CA GLN A 24 6.94 10.56 -1.78
C GLN A 24 5.44 10.72 -2.04
N SER A 25 4.79 9.70 -2.60
CA SER A 25 3.36 9.70 -2.89
C SER A 25 2.79 8.28 -2.91
N PHE A 26 1.48 8.18 -2.68
CA PHE A 26 0.75 6.91 -2.82
C PHE A 26 0.83 6.33 -4.25
N GLN A 27 0.93 7.19 -5.28
CA GLN A 27 1.13 6.75 -6.66
C GLN A 27 2.48 6.05 -6.84
N GLN A 28 3.55 6.55 -6.21
CA GLN A 28 4.84 5.84 -6.21
C GLN A 28 4.76 4.54 -5.43
N LEU A 29 4.11 4.52 -4.27
CA LEU A 29 3.92 3.29 -3.48
C LEU A 29 3.26 2.16 -4.31
N ARG A 30 2.25 2.51 -5.10
CA ARG A 30 1.55 1.58 -6.01
C ARG A 30 2.42 1.00 -7.13
N LYS A 31 3.56 1.62 -7.45
CA LYS A 31 4.54 1.07 -8.41
C LYS A 31 5.35 -0.07 -7.78
N PHE A 32 5.52 -0.08 -6.46
CA PHE A 32 6.31 -1.08 -5.74
C PHE A 32 5.46 -2.24 -5.21
N ILE A 33 4.20 -1.98 -4.86
CA ILE A 33 3.28 -2.99 -4.35
C ILE A 33 1.90 -2.85 -5.00
N PRO A 34 1.19 -3.95 -5.31
CA PRO A 34 -0.10 -3.91 -5.99
C PRO A 34 -1.23 -3.51 -5.03
N VAL A 35 -1.16 -2.33 -4.42
CA VAL A 35 -2.16 -1.85 -3.45
C VAL A 35 -3.25 -1.01 -4.13
N GLY A 36 -4.51 -1.39 -3.93
CA GLY A 36 -5.67 -0.63 -4.43
C GLY A 36 -5.88 -0.67 -5.94
N ASN A 37 -5.18 -1.51 -6.71
CA ASN A 37 -5.24 -1.48 -8.17
C ASN A 37 -6.43 -2.27 -8.79
N GLN A 38 -7.34 -2.78 -7.96
CA GLN A 38 -8.53 -3.53 -8.40
C GLN A 38 -9.82 -2.81 -7.96
N CYS A 39 -10.36 -3.09 -6.77
CA CYS A 39 -11.62 -2.49 -6.31
C CYS A 39 -11.47 -1.13 -5.61
N GLY A 40 -10.23 -0.70 -5.31
CA GLY A 40 -9.95 0.59 -4.66
C GLY A 40 -10.34 0.74 -3.18
N LYS A 41 -11.11 -0.19 -2.59
CA LYS A 41 -11.64 -0.07 -1.21
C LYS A 41 -10.58 0.13 -0.12
N CYS A 42 -9.37 -0.36 -0.36
CA CYS A 42 -8.25 -0.27 0.58
C CYS A 42 -7.46 1.04 0.52
N ILE A 43 -7.74 1.95 -0.43
CA ILE A 43 -6.90 3.13 -0.67
C ILE A 43 -6.80 4.05 0.56
N ARG A 44 -7.91 4.29 1.28
CA ARG A 44 -7.88 5.12 2.50
C ARG A 44 -7.01 4.49 3.58
N ALA A 45 -7.28 3.23 3.93
CA ALA A 45 -6.50 2.50 4.93
C ALA A 45 -5.01 2.37 4.55
N ALA A 46 -4.70 2.17 3.27
CA ALA A 46 -3.33 2.08 2.80
C ALA A 46 -2.58 3.41 2.88
N ARG A 47 -3.25 4.55 2.70
CA ARG A 47 -2.68 5.89 2.88
C ARG A 47 -2.38 6.20 4.35
N GLU A 48 -3.29 5.85 5.24
CA GLU A 48 -3.08 6.01 6.69
C GLU A 48 -1.91 5.16 7.19
N GLY A 49 -1.74 3.94 6.67
CA GLY A 49 -0.61 3.06 7.00
C GLY A 49 0.70 3.36 6.27
N SER A 50 0.77 4.42 5.45
CA SER A 50 2.00 4.86 4.78
C SER A 50 2.60 6.16 5.34
N ALA A 51 1.99 6.74 6.37
CA ALA A 51 2.57 7.82 7.18
C ALA A 51 3.50 7.27 8.28
#